data_AF-A0A1F8CX79-F1
#
_entry.id   AF-A0A1F8CX79-F1
#
_cell.length_a   1.000
_cell.length_b   1.000
_cell.length_c   1.000
_cell.angle_alpha   90.00
_cell.angle_beta   90.00
_cell.angle_gamma   90.00
#
_symmetry.space_group_name_H-M   'P 1'
#
loop_
_entity.id
_entity.type
_entity.pdbx_description
1 polymer ?
#
loop_
_entity_poly.entity_id
_entity_poly.type
_entity_poly.pdbx_seq_one_letter_code
_entity_poly.pdbx_strand_id
1 'polypeptide(L)'
;MTSLTQTAIVTRKIIRYGVFFLTFLIVGKIVLDASLGIYRKIFPPPPPVPTVKFGKLTKLPFPEQQRPENLTLSVETPEGGLPKLATQTKVYFMPKLNPNLLSLDVAKDKANSLGFSPNEEQISPTVYKFPHKTSPSTLEINIVTGIFSISFDLKADSSALERRPPAPEIAASTVRAYLSTANLLPEDLSGQATHEFLKLESGGFVSAPALSEANLIKINLFRKSFDNFPSLTTDPNKANVWFMVSGAREREKQVIAAEFHYFPVDESQFSTYPTKTSEEAWDELTTKGGGFIANPGQAKSGETIKVRRIYLAYYDAGIPMEFFQPIIVFEGDNGFVAYVPAVTNDYYGQ
;
A
#
# COMPACT_ATOMS: atom_id res chain seq x y z
N MET A 1 21.99 -64.10 -51.34
CA MET A 1 22.66 -62.91 -51.91
C MET A 1 21.61 -61.86 -52.21
N THR A 2 21.48 -60.83 -51.39
CA THR A 2 20.62 -59.68 -51.68
C THR A 2 21.27 -58.86 -52.78
N SER A 3 20.61 -58.75 -53.94
CA SER A 3 21.13 -57.91 -55.02
C SER A 3 21.10 -56.44 -54.57
N LEU A 4 22.16 -55.69 -54.89
CA LEU A 4 22.28 -54.26 -54.58
C LEU A 4 21.03 -53.45 -54.99
N THR A 5 20.30 -53.93 -56.00
CA THR A 5 19.06 -53.34 -56.51
C THR A 5 17.87 -53.51 -55.55
N GLN A 6 17.69 -54.68 -54.91
CA GLN A 6 16.61 -54.88 -53.95
C GLN A 6 16.81 -54.02 -52.69
N THR A 7 18.05 -53.92 -52.20
CA THR A 7 18.39 -53.06 -51.06
C THR A 7 18.07 -51.60 -51.38
N ALA A 8 18.44 -51.09 -52.55
CA ALA A 8 18.15 -49.72 -52.97
C ALA A 8 16.64 -49.39 -53.02
N ILE A 9 15.80 -50.33 -53.49
CA ILE A 9 14.34 -50.17 -53.55
C ILE A 9 13.74 -50.12 -52.13
N VAL A 10 14.18 -51.01 -51.25
CA VAL A 10 13.74 -51.06 -49.85
C VAL A 10 14.17 -49.80 -49.11
N THR A 11 15.42 -49.35 -49.26
CA THR A 11 15.93 -48.12 -48.64
C THR A 11 15.13 -46.89 -49.10
N ARG A 12 14.83 -46.77 -50.39
CA ARG A 12 14.04 -45.63 -50.91
C ARG A 12 12.61 -45.62 -50.36
N LYS A 13 12.03 -46.80 -50.10
CA LYS A 13 10.71 -46.95 -49.47
C LYS A 13 10.76 -46.58 -47.98
N ILE A 14 11.78 -47.02 -47.25
CA ILE A 14 12.03 -46.67 -45.84
C ILE A 14 12.20 -45.15 -45.69
N ILE A 15 13.00 -44.50 -46.54
CA ILE A 15 13.20 -43.05 -46.50
C ILE A 15 11.88 -42.32 -46.73
N ARG A 16 11.08 -42.72 -47.73
CA ARG A 16 9.78 -42.10 -48.01
C ARG A 16 8.83 -42.20 -46.82
N TYR A 17 8.67 -43.39 -46.24
CA TYR A 17 7.81 -43.56 -45.06
C TYR A 17 8.39 -42.91 -43.79
N GLY A 18 9.73 -42.86 -43.66
CA GLY A 18 10.41 -42.16 -42.58
C GLY A 18 10.14 -40.66 -42.60
N VAL A 19 10.16 -40.02 -43.77
CA VAL A 19 9.81 -38.60 -43.93
C VAL A 19 8.34 -38.35 -43.56
N PHE A 20 7.42 -39.21 -44.00
CA PHE A 20 6.00 -39.10 -43.61
C PHE A 20 5.79 -39.27 -42.10
N PHE A 21 6.47 -40.23 -41.49
CA PHE A 21 6.40 -40.47 -40.05
C PHE A 21 6.98 -39.29 -39.25
N LEU A 22 8.12 -38.73 -39.68
CA LEU A 22 8.73 -37.56 -39.04
C LEU A 22 7.81 -36.32 -39.15
N THR A 23 7.22 -36.11 -40.32
CA THR A 23 6.26 -35.02 -40.55
C THR A 23 5.02 -35.20 -39.66
N PHE A 24 4.51 -36.43 -39.54
CA PHE A 24 3.40 -36.74 -38.66
C PHE A 24 3.72 -36.46 -37.18
N LEU A 25 4.92 -36.80 -36.71
CA LEU A 25 5.33 -36.50 -35.32
C LEU A 25 5.43 -34.99 -35.06
N ILE A 26 5.96 -34.22 -36.01
CA ILE A 26 6.08 -32.76 -35.88
C ILE A 26 4.70 -32.11 -35.85
N VAL A 27 3.83 -32.46 -36.81
CA VAL A 27 2.45 -31.94 -36.86
C VAL A 27 1.66 -32.39 -35.63
N GLY A 28 1.80 -33.65 -35.23
CA GLY A 28 1.17 -34.20 -34.03
C GLY A 28 1.55 -33.43 -32.78
N LYS A 29 2.84 -33.14 -32.57
CA LYS A 29 3.32 -32.34 -31.44
C LYS A 29 2.70 -30.93 -31.44
N ILE A 30 2.71 -30.25 -32.58
CA ILE A 30 2.14 -28.89 -32.70
C ILE A 30 0.65 -28.89 -32.37
N VAL A 31 -0.10 -29.88 -32.87
CA VAL A 31 -1.53 -30.03 -32.58
C VAL A 31 -1.76 -30.31 -31.10
N LEU A 32 -0.94 -31.16 -30.47
CA LEU A 32 -1.06 -31.52 -29.06
C LEU A 32 -0.73 -30.33 -28.14
N ASP A 33 0.33 -29.59 -28.43
CA ASP A 33 0.69 -28.38 -27.69
C ASP A 33 -0.38 -27.28 -27.85
N ALA A 34 -0.91 -27.09 -29.06
CA ALA A 34 -1.98 -26.14 -29.33
C ALA A 34 -3.29 -26.52 -28.61
N SER A 35 -3.69 -27.79 -28.66
CA SER A 35 -4.91 -28.26 -28.00
C SER A 35 -4.79 -28.25 -26.47
N LEU A 36 -3.64 -28.59 -25.89
CA LEU A 36 -3.37 -28.41 -24.47
C LEU A 36 -3.38 -26.93 -24.06
N GLY A 37 -2.82 -26.03 -24.88
CA GLY A 37 -2.85 -24.59 -24.65
C GLY A 37 -4.27 -24.03 -24.64
N ILE A 38 -5.10 -24.43 -25.62
CA ILE A 38 -6.53 -24.06 -25.68
C ILE A 38 -7.27 -24.65 -24.48
N TYR A 39 -7.05 -25.92 -24.14
CA TYR A 39 -7.70 -26.58 -23.00
C TYR A 39 -7.37 -25.88 -21.69
N ARG A 40 -6.10 -25.55 -21.42
CA ARG A 40 -5.69 -24.82 -20.20
C ARG A 40 -6.21 -23.39 -20.14
N LYS A 41 -6.48 -22.75 -21.29
CA LYS A 41 -7.09 -21.42 -21.35
C LYS A 41 -8.59 -21.45 -21.06
N ILE A 42 -9.27 -22.53 -21.44
CA ILE A 42 -10.71 -22.72 -21.19
C ILE A 42 -10.97 -23.31 -19.79
N PHE A 43 -10.10 -24.22 -19.34
CA PHE A 43 -10.15 -24.88 -18.03
C PHE A 43 -8.81 -24.68 -17.30
N PRO A 44 -8.58 -23.51 -16.72
CA PRO A 44 -7.42 -23.29 -15.88
C PRO A 44 -7.41 -24.32 -14.73
N PRO A 45 -6.23 -24.85 -14.34
CA PRO A 45 -6.16 -25.72 -13.17
C PRO A 45 -6.69 -24.96 -11.95
N PRO A 46 -7.35 -25.66 -11.00
CA PRO A 46 -7.86 -25.02 -9.80
C PRO A 46 -6.70 -24.32 -9.06
N PRO A 47 -6.96 -23.14 -8.46
CA PRO A 47 -5.94 -22.45 -7.70
C PRO A 47 -5.35 -23.38 -6.64
N PRO A 48 -4.04 -23.29 -6.36
CA PRO A 48 -3.40 -24.13 -5.35
C PRO A 48 -4.08 -23.92 -4.00
N VAL A 49 -4.14 -24.97 -3.18
CA VAL A 49 -4.73 -24.88 -1.83
C VAL A 49 -4.05 -23.79 -0.99
N PRO A 50 -4.80 -23.04 -0.17
CA PRO A 50 -4.21 -22.04 0.73
C PRO A 50 -3.18 -22.68 1.66
N THR A 51 -2.01 -22.05 1.81
CA THR A 51 -0.90 -22.61 2.60
C THR A 51 -1.05 -22.37 4.09
N VAL A 52 -1.70 -21.27 4.50
CA VAL A 52 -2.02 -20.91 5.89
C VAL A 52 -0.87 -21.14 6.90
N LYS A 53 0.37 -20.78 6.53
CA LYS A 53 1.58 -21.06 7.33
C LYS A 53 1.63 -20.34 8.67
N PHE A 54 0.99 -19.19 8.79
CA PHE A 54 1.00 -18.39 10.02
C PHE A 54 -0.13 -18.77 10.99
N GLY A 55 -0.94 -19.78 10.66
CA GLY A 55 -2.10 -20.15 11.48
C GLY A 55 -3.17 -19.07 11.50
N LYS A 56 -3.81 -18.86 12.65
CA LYS A 56 -4.86 -17.85 12.82
C LYS A 56 -4.24 -16.46 12.95
N LEU A 57 -4.72 -15.51 12.14
CA LEU A 57 -4.17 -14.16 12.10
C LEU A 57 -4.75 -13.30 13.22
N THR A 58 -3.95 -12.34 13.68
CA THR A 58 -4.38 -11.31 14.64
C THR A 58 -5.45 -10.40 14.01
N LYS A 59 -6.35 -9.87 14.83
CA LYS A 59 -7.36 -8.92 14.35
C LYS A 59 -6.70 -7.66 13.82
N LEU A 60 -7.22 -7.14 12.70
CA LEU A 60 -6.85 -5.83 12.20
C LEU A 60 -7.21 -4.77 13.24
N PRO A 61 -6.28 -3.84 13.56
CA PRO A 61 -6.49 -2.79 14.54
C PRO A 61 -7.30 -1.65 13.92
N PHE A 62 -8.58 -1.89 13.62
CA PHE A 62 -9.50 -0.83 13.24
C PHE A 62 -9.77 0.08 14.44
N PRO A 63 -9.67 1.40 14.29
CA PRO A 63 -10.04 2.32 15.36
C PRO A 63 -11.50 2.14 15.78
N GLU A 64 -11.77 2.29 17.07
CA GLU A 64 -13.14 2.38 17.56
C GLU A 64 -13.73 3.71 17.10
N GLN A 65 -14.62 3.66 16.11
CA GLN A 65 -15.39 4.79 15.64
C GLN A 65 -16.87 4.50 15.81
N GLN A 66 -17.63 5.51 16.26
CA GLN A 66 -19.07 5.42 16.32
C GLN A 66 -19.61 5.31 14.90
N ARG A 67 -20.25 4.18 14.61
CA ARG A 67 -20.93 3.97 13.35
C ARG A 67 -22.05 5.02 13.23
N PRO A 68 -22.12 5.78 12.11
CA PRO A 68 -23.18 6.78 11.94
C PRO A 68 -24.56 6.14 12.10
N GLU A 69 -25.41 6.74 12.94
CA GLU A 69 -26.80 6.31 13.08
C GLU A 69 -27.53 6.54 11.75
N ASN A 70 -28.32 5.55 11.31
CA ASN A 70 -29.11 5.57 10.07
C ASN A 70 -28.33 5.46 8.73
N LEU A 71 -27.16 4.81 8.72
CA LEU A 71 -26.44 4.50 7.48
C LEU A 71 -27.17 3.43 6.67
N THR A 72 -27.90 3.83 5.63
CA THR A 72 -28.50 2.89 4.65
C THR A 72 -27.55 2.71 3.48
N LEU A 73 -27.14 1.47 3.20
CA LEU A 73 -26.23 1.15 2.09
C LEU A 73 -26.97 0.36 1.00
N SER A 74 -26.67 0.65 -0.26
CA SER A 74 -27.14 -0.11 -1.43
C SER A 74 -25.98 -0.38 -2.39
N VAL A 75 -26.01 -1.52 -3.09
CA VAL A 75 -25.00 -1.87 -4.10
C VAL A 75 -25.48 -1.44 -5.48
N GLU A 76 -24.71 -0.60 -6.14
CA GLU A 76 -24.92 -0.20 -7.54
C GLU A 76 -23.59 -0.21 -8.30
N THR A 77 -23.04 -1.40 -8.51
CA THR A 77 -21.82 -1.60 -9.29
C THR A 77 -22.11 -1.54 -10.80
N PRO A 78 -21.09 -1.30 -11.65
CA PRO A 78 -21.24 -1.33 -13.11
C PRO A 78 -21.76 -2.67 -13.66
N GLU A 79 -21.50 -3.76 -12.93
CA GLU A 79 -21.89 -5.12 -13.31
C GLU A 79 -23.32 -5.48 -12.85
N GLY A 80 -23.99 -4.57 -12.12
CA GLY A 80 -25.35 -4.76 -11.61
C GLY A 80 -25.43 -5.71 -10.41
N GLY A 81 -24.30 -6.06 -9.78
CA GLY A 81 -24.24 -7.00 -8.67
C GLY A 81 -22.91 -7.00 -7.92
N LEU A 82 -22.75 -7.94 -7.00
CA LEU A 82 -21.51 -8.11 -6.24
C LEU A 82 -20.43 -8.75 -7.14
N PRO A 83 -19.20 -8.20 -7.19
CA PRO A 83 -18.16 -8.69 -8.08
C PRO A 83 -17.51 -9.97 -7.54
N LYS A 84 -17.06 -10.84 -8.44
CA LYS A 84 -16.31 -12.05 -8.04
C LYS A 84 -14.90 -11.68 -7.59
N LEU A 85 -14.67 -11.68 -6.29
CA LEU A 85 -13.35 -11.48 -5.69
C LEU A 85 -12.48 -12.74 -5.76
N ALA A 86 -11.17 -12.57 -5.60
CA ALA A 86 -10.26 -13.70 -5.45
C ALA A 86 -10.64 -14.52 -4.22
N THR A 87 -10.57 -15.85 -4.32
CA THR A 87 -10.90 -16.78 -3.22
C THR A 87 -9.76 -16.98 -2.24
N GLN A 88 -8.56 -16.51 -2.58
CA GLN A 88 -7.41 -16.46 -1.70
C GLN A 88 -6.47 -15.32 -2.06
N THR A 89 -5.73 -14.81 -1.08
CA THR A 89 -4.69 -13.78 -1.25
C THR A 89 -3.51 -14.05 -0.33
N LYS A 90 -2.38 -13.43 -0.64
CA LYS A 90 -1.21 -13.44 0.22
C LYS A 90 -1.46 -12.62 1.49
N VAL A 91 -0.77 -13.01 2.54
CA VAL A 91 -0.57 -12.29 3.79
C VAL A 91 0.93 -12.24 3.99
N TYR A 92 1.47 -11.05 4.23
CA TYR A 92 2.91 -10.85 4.36
C TYR A 92 3.29 -10.68 5.83
N PHE A 93 4.48 -11.14 6.20
CA PHE A 93 5.02 -10.94 7.54
C PHE A 93 5.48 -9.49 7.73
N MET A 94 5.18 -8.92 8.89
CA MET A 94 5.70 -7.62 9.32
C MET A 94 6.68 -7.83 10.47
N PRO A 95 8.00 -7.63 10.26
CA PRO A 95 8.98 -7.91 11.28
C PRO A 95 8.84 -6.95 12.46
N LYS A 96 8.92 -7.50 13.68
CA LYS A 96 8.90 -6.74 14.92
C LYS A 96 10.18 -5.92 15.04
N LEU A 97 10.02 -4.61 15.23
CA LEU A 97 11.11 -3.68 15.48
C LEU A 97 11.46 -3.74 16.97
N ASN A 98 12.66 -4.25 17.29
CA ASN A 98 13.13 -4.41 18.66
C ASN A 98 14.25 -3.41 18.96
N PRO A 99 14.31 -2.87 20.20
CA PRO A 99 15.42 -2.02 20.62
C PRO A 99 16.71 -2.83 20.57
N ASN A 100 17.76 -2.23 20.02
CA ASN A 100 19.12 -2.74 20.09
C ASN A 100 20.04 -1.70 20.76
N LEU A 101 21.22 -2.12 21.24
CA LEU A 101 22.17 -1.23 21.93
C LEU A 101 22.63 -0.04 21.06
N LEU A 102 22.55 -0.16 19.74
CA LEU A 102 22.98 0.85 18.78
C LEU A 102 21.83 1.73 18.28
N SER A 103 20.63 1.60 18.82
CA SER A 103 19.43 2.26 18.28
C SER A 103 19.55 3.78 18.39
N LEU A 104 20.17 4.27 19.46
CA LEU A 104 20.44 5.68 19.66
C LEU A 104 21.48 6.21 18.67
N ASP A 105 22.57 5.47 18.43
CA ASP A 105 23.62 5.86 17.48
C ASP A 105 23.07 5.91 16.05
N VAL A 106 22.27 4.90 15.66
CA VAL A 106 21.57 4.89 14.38
C VAL A 106 20.61 6.07 14.24
N ALA A 107 19.90 6.46 15.31
CA ALA A 107 19.03 7.63 15.30
C ALA A 107 19.82 8.95 15.16
N LYS A 108 20.98 9.07 15.83
CA LYS A 108 21.89 10.21 15.69
C LYS A 108 22.41 10.34 14.27
N ASP A 109 22.82 9.23 13.64
CA ASP A 109 23.30 9.23 12.26
C ASP A 109 22.21 9.65 11.28
N LYS A 110 20.97 9.17 11.48
CA LYS A 110 19.79 9.59 10.70
C LYS A 110 19.49 11.07 10.89
N ALA A 111 19.43 11.55 12.13
CA ALA A 111 19.18 12.95 12.45
C ALA A 111 20.23 13.86 11.80
N ASN A 112 21.52 13.50 11.93
CA ASN A 112 22.63 14.23 11.33
C ASN A 112 22.54 14.26 9.79
N SER A 113 22.18 13.15 9.16
CA SER A 113 21.99 13.05 7.70
C SER A 113 20.81 13.92 7.20
N LEU A 114 19.79 14.11 8.03
CA LEU A 114 18.65 14.98 7.76
C LEU A 114 18.92 16.47 8.05
N GLY A 115 20.09 16.82 8.58
CA GLY A 115 20.50 18.20 8.89
C GLY A 115 20.36 18.60 10.37
N PHE A 116 19.87 17.70 11.23
CA PHE A 116 19.69 17.96 12.65
C PHE A 116 21.00 17.75 13.43
N SER A 117 21.12 18.44 14.56
CA SER A 117 22.24 18.25 15.47
C SER A 117 22.18 16.86 16.09
N PRO A 118 23.30 16.13 16.21
CA PRO A 118 23.33 14.85 16.91
C PRO A 118 23.17 15.02 18.43
N ASN A 119 23.19 16.25 18.95
CA ASN A 119 22.97 16.54 20.37
C ASN A 119 21.48 16.35 20.69
N GLU A 120 21.18 15.20 21.28
CA GLU A 120 19.83 14.78 21.62
C GLU A 120 19.35 15.32 22.97
N GLU A 121 18.04 15.51 23.06
CA GLU A 121 17.32 15.66 24.33
C GLU A 121 16.41 14.44 24.50
N GLN A 122 16.60 13.70 25.58
CA GLN A 122 15.77 12.54 25.87
C GLN A 122 14.40 13.00 26.38
N ILE A 123 13.34 12.70 25.62
CA ILE A 123 11.95 12.99 26.00
C ILE A 123 11.36 11.81 26.77
N SER A 124 11.69 10.58 26.34
CA SER A 124 11.28 9.34 26.98
C SER A 124 12.35 8.25 26.81
N PRO A 125 12.19 7.04 27.39
CA PRO A 125 13.14 5.94 27.19
C PRO A 125 13.38 5.57 25.71
N THR A 126 12.39 5.81 24.85
CA THR A 126 12.45 5.45 23.43
C THR A 126 12.35 6.64 22.49
N VAL A 127 11.99 7.83 22.96
CA VAL A 127 11.80 9.03 22.13
C VAL A 127 12.85 10.09 22.46
N TYR A 128 13.54 10.53 21.42
CA TYR A 128 14.60 11.53 21.50
C TYR A 128 14.32 12.67 20.54
N LYS A 129 14.60 13.88 20.99
CA LYS A 129 14.41 15.12 20.24
C LYS A 129 15.77 15.67 19.80
N PHE A 130 15.88 16.02 18.54
CA PHE A 130 17.09 16.56 17.92
C PHE A 130 16.78 17.97 17.39
N PRO A 131 17.42 19.02 17.90
CA PRO A 131 17.26 20.37 17.37
C PRO A 131 18.01 20.50 16.04
N HIS A 132 17.48 21.32 15.13
CA HIS A 132 18.16 21.60 13.87
C HIS A 132 19.38 22.51 14.10
N LYS A 133 20.40 22.39 13.23
CA LYS A 133 21.68 23.12 13.40
C LYS A 133 21.56 24.62 13.16
N THR A 134 20.66 25.03 12.26
CA THR A 134 20.59 26.40 11.73
C THR A 134 19.18 26.99 11.65
N SER A 135 18.14 26.21 11.95
CA SER A 135 16.73 26.63 11.85
C SER A 135 16.00 26.29 13.14
N PRO A 136 14.86 26.95 13.44
CA PRO A 136 14.04 26.62 14.59
C PRO A 136 13.17 25.38 14.32
N SER A 137 13.80 24.29 13.89
CA SER A 137 13.14 23.01 13.62
C SER A 137 13.60 21.96 14.61
N THR A 138 12.72 21.02 14.93
CA THR A 138 13.01 19.87 15.78
C THR A 138 12.58 18.59 15.07
N LEU A 139 13.35 17.54 15.30
CA LEU A 139 13.08 16.19 14.86
C LEU A 139 12.90 15.32 16.09
N GLU A 140 11.75 14.68 16.25
CA GLU A 140 11.52 13.69 17.30
C GLU A 140 11.54 12.31 16.67
N ILE A 141 12.35 11.40 17.20
CA ILE A 141 12.50 10.03 16.69
C ILE A 141 12.26 9.04 17.82
N ASN A 142 11.44 8.03 17.55
CA ASN A 142 11.40 6.83 18.35
C ASN A 142 12.54 5.90 17.91
N ILE A 143 13.54 5.68 18.75
CA ILE A 143 14.74 4.91 18.41
C ILE A 143 14.46 3.42 18.19
N VAL A 144 13.32 2.92 18.70
CA VAL A 144 12.92 1.51 18.56
C VAL A 144 12.23 1.28 17.23
N THR A 145 11.24 2.11 16.91
CA THR A 145 10.42 1.93 15.71
C THR A 145 10.96 2.69 14.50
N GLY A 146 11.86 3.66 14.71
CA GLY A 146 12.33 4.57 13.66
C GLY A 146 11.28 5.55 13.15
N ILE A 147 10.09 5.59 13.79
CA ILE A 147 9.06 6.59 13.53
C ILE A 147 9.62 7.95 13.92
N PHE A 148 9.34 8.96 13.10
CA PHE A 148 9.74 10.31 13.44
C PHE A 148 8.73 11.36 13.00
N SER A 149 8.79 12.49 13.67
CA SER A 149 8.08 13.71 13.31
C SER A 149 9.04 14.88 13.20
N ILE A 150 8.75 15.81 12.29
CA ILE A 150 9.48 17.07 12.16
C ILE A 150 8.51 18.20 12.47
N SER A 151 8.96 19.20 13.22
CA SER A 151 8.19 20.42 13.45
C SER A 151 9.08 21.65 13.30
N PHE A 152 8.58 22.67 12.62
CA PHE A 152 9.24 23.97 12.43
C PHE A 152 8.46 25.04 13.19
N ASP A 153 9.15 25.83 14.02
CA ASP A 153 8.54 26.95 14.73
C ASP A 153 8.41 28.19 13.84
N LEU A 154 7.24 28.31 13.22
CA LEU A 154 6.87 29.43 12.37
C LEU A 154 6.68 30.75 13.13
N LYS A 155 6.56 30.72 14.46
CA LYS A 155 6.52 31.95 15.27
C LYS A 155 7.91 32.52 15.45
N ALA A 156 8.91 31.64 15.58
CA ALA A 156 10.31 32.04 15.64
C ALA A 156 10.84 32.50 14.26
N ASP A 157 10.40 31.86 13.17
CA ASP A 157 10.81 32.24 11.81
C ASP A 157 9.68 32.06 10.78
N SER A 158 9.03 33.16 10.40
CA SER A 158 7.96 33.15 9.40
C SER A 158 8.46 33.17 7.95
N SER A 159 9.78 33.35 7.72
CA SER A 159 10.34 33.51 6.36
C SER A 159 10.12 32.29 5.47
N ALA A 160 9.89 31.12 6.09
CA ALA A 160 9.59 29.89 5.38
C ALA A 160 8.28 29.97 4.57
N LEU A 161 7.35 30.85 4.94
CA LEU A 161 6.04 31.02 4.27
C LEU A 161 5.98 32.20 3.29
N GLU A 162 7.07 32.98 3.15
CA GLU A 162 7.10 34.17 2.28
C GLU A 162 7.01 33.82 0.80
N ARG A 163 7.39 32.60 0.43
CA ARG A 163 7.37 32.11 -0.94
C ARG A 163 6.32 31.04 -1.11
N ARG A 164 5.69 31.06 -2.28
CA ARG A 164 4.77 30.00 -2.70
C ARG A 164 5.50 28.66 -2.74
N PRO A 165 4.83 27.57 -2.32
CA PRO A 165 5.42 26.25 -2.38
C PRO A 165 5.66 25.83 -3.84
N PRO A 166 6.53 24.85 -4.08
CA PRO A 166 6.75 24.31 -5.42
C PRO A 166 5.51 23.57 -5.94
N ALA A 167 5.49 23.27 -7.24
CA ALA A 167 4.47 22.42 -7.84
C ALA A 167 4.45 21.01 -7.21
N PRO A 168 3.30 20.30 -7.20
CA PRO A 168 3.15 19.00 -6.54
C PRO A 168 4.22 17.96 -6.89
N GLU A 169 4.60 17.85 -8.16
CA GLU A 169 5.56 16.87 -8.65
C GLU A 169 6.98 17.18 -8.14
N ILE A 170 7.33 18.47 -8.08
CA ILE A 170 8.60 18.95 -7.55
C ILE A 170 8.64 18.73 -6.05
N ALA A 171 7.57 19.09 -5.33
CA ALA A 171 7.45 18.88 -3.89
C ALA A 171 7.59 17.39 -3.53
N ALA A 172 6.91 16.50 -4.25
CA ALA A 172 7.01 15.06 -4.04
C ALA A 172 8.43 14.53 -4.31
N SER A 173 9.12 15.06 -5.32
CA SER A 173 10.51 14.73 -5.62
C SER A 173 11.45 15.22 -4.51
N THR A 174 11.24 16.44 -3.99
CA THR A 174 11.99 16.99 -2.86
C THR A 174 11.83 16.12 -1.62
N VAL A 175 10.61 15.67 -1.29
CA VAL A 175 10.37 14.78 -0.14
C VAL A 175 11.09 13.44 -0.31
N ARG A 176 11.01 12.82 -1.49
CA ARG A 176 11.73 11.56 -1.76
C ARG A 176 13.25 11.74 -1.66
N ALA A 177 13.80 12.84 -2.18
CA ALA A 177 15.21 13.16 -2.06
C ALA A 177 15.64 13.42 -0.60
N TYR A 178 14.77 14.08 0.16
CA TYR A 178 14.96 14.33 1.59
C TYR A 178 15.10 13.00 2.36
N LEU A 179 14.14 12.09 2.19
CA LEU A 179 14.18 10.75 2.78
C LEU A 179 15.38 9.92 2.30
N SER A 180 15.70 9.98 1.00
CA SER A 180 16.83 9.25 0.41
C SER A 180 18.18 9.67 1.01
N THR A 181 18.33 10.93 1.41
CA THR A 181 19.57 11.46 2.00
C THR A 181 19.96 10.70 3.28
N ALA A 182 18.97 10.24 4.06
CA ALA A 182 19.19 9.49 5.29
C ALA A 182 18.95 7.98 5.14
N ASN A 183 18.84 7.47 3.90
CA ASN A 183 18.45 6.09 3.61
C ASN A 183 17.12 5.70 4.30
N LEU A 184 16.18 6.66 4.36
CA LEU A 184 14.85 6.53 4.96
C LEU A 184 13.74 6.44 3.91
N LEU A 185 14.07 6.17 2.65
CA LEU A 185 13.09 5.93 1.58
C LEU A 185 13.02 4.43 1.28
N PRO A 186 12.08 3.68 1.88
CA PRO A 186 11.87 2.28 1.57
C PRO A 186 11.40 2.07 0.12
N GLU A 187 11.75 0.93 -0.47
CA GLU A 187 11.37 0.59 -1.85
C GLU A 187 9.86 0.50 -2.04
N ASP A 188 9.11 0.08 -1.02
CA ASP A 188 7.66 -0.04 -1.08
C ASP A 188 6.93 1.30 -0.90
N LEU A 189 7.61 2.39 -0.51
CA LEU A 189 7.04 3.75 -0.48
C LEU A 189 7.07 4.42 -1.88
N SER A 190 6.93 3.60 -2.92
CA SER A 190 6.90 4.01 -4.33
C SER A 190 5.50 4.13 -4.91
N GLY A 191 4.46 4.14 -4.06
CA GLY A 191 3.07 4.26 -4.47
C GLY A 191 2.71 5.65 -5.01
N GLN A 192 1.42 5.83 -5.29
CA GLN A 192 0.90 7.14 -5.71
C GLN A 192 1.18 8.18 -4.62
N ALA A 193 1.72 9.33 -5.01
CA ALA A 193 1.80 10.49 -4.12
C ALA A 193 0.59 11.38 -4.37
N THR A 194 -0.08 11.81 -3.29
CA THR A 194 -1.15 12.81 -3.38
C THR A 194 -0.71 14.10 -2.69
N HIS A 195 -1.43 15.19 -2.96
CA HIS A 195 -1.09 16.49 -2.41
C HIS A 195 -2.32 17.23 -1.91
N GLU A 196 -2.10 18.14 -0.97
CA GLU A 196 -3.08 19.10 -0.49
C GLU A 196 -2.41 20.46 -0.38
N PHE A 197 -3.02 21.49 -0.96
CA PHE A 197 -2.55 22.86 -0.80
C PHE A 197 -3.05 23.42 0.53
N LEU A 198 -2.17 24.09 1.26
CA LEU A 198 -2.47 24.63 2.58
C LEU A 198 -2.10 26.11 2.64
N LYS A 199 -2.95 26.90 3.29
CA LYS A 199 -2.69 28.30 3.63
C LYS A 199 -2.78 28.50 5.14
N LEU A 200 -2.04 29.48 5.65
CA LEU A 200 -2.09 29.84 7.06
C LEU A 200 -3.23 30.83 7.29
N GLU A 201 -4.21 30.45 8.11
CA GLU A 201 -5.35 31.29 8.46
C GLU A 201 -5.63 31.18 9.96
N SER A 202 -5.75 32.32 10.65
CA SER A 202 -6.11 32.40 12.09
C SER A 202 -5.30 31.48 13.02
N GLY A 203 -4.01 31.27 12.72
CA GLY A 203 -3.11 30.45 13.54
C GLY A 203 -3.13 28.95 13.26
N GLY A 204 -3.83 28.50 12.21
CA GLY A 204 -3.84 27.10 11.76
C GLY A 204 -3.70 26.96 10.23
N PHE A 205 -3.43 25.75 9.76
CA PHE A 205 -3.41 25.44 8.34
C PHE A 205 -4.79 25.01 7.87
N VAL A 206 -5.29 25.64 6.81
CA VAL A 206 -6.54 25.30 6.16
C VAL A 206 -6.31 24.98 4.69
N SER A 207 -7.19 24.17 4.11
CA SER A 207 -7.11 23.77 2.70
C SER A 207 -7.24 24.99 1.79
N ALA A 208 -6.35 25.08 0.80
CA ALA A 208 -6.36 26.10 -0.24
C ALA A 208 -6.83 25.50 -1.57
N PRO A 209 -7.63 26.22 -2.37
CA PRO A 209 -8.19 25.68 -3.61
C PRO A 209 -7.14 25.52 -4.72
N ALA A 210 -6.04 26.27 -4.64
CA ALA A 210 -5.01 26.28 -5.68
C ALA A 210 -3.63 26.67 -5.13
N LEU A 211 -2.59 26.29 -5.88
CA LEU A 211 -1.19 26.62 -5.60
C LEU A 211 -0.94 28.13 -5.43
N SER A 212 -1.65 28.98 -6.16
CA SER A 212 -1.50 30.44 -6.10
C SER A 212 -1.88 31.06 -4.75
N GLU A 213 -2.75 30.38 -4.01
CA GLU A 213 -3.26 30.77 -2.70
C GLU A 213 -2.61 29.99 -1.54
N ALA A 214 -1.75 29.03 -1.87
CA ALA A 214 -1.09 28.17 -0.90
C ALA A 214 0.17 28.82 -0.32
N ASN A 215 0.37 28.67 0.99
CA ASN A 215 1.66 28.91 1.64
C ASN A 215 2.50 27.64 1.71
N LEU A 216 1.85 26.48 1.80
CA LEU A 216 2.47 25.17 1.91
C LEU A 216 1.78 24.16 1.00
N ILE A 217 2.49 23.08 0.72
CA ILE A 217 1.93 21.90 0.09
C ILE A 217 2.20 20.69 0.98
N LYS A 218 1.15 19.98 1.38
CA LYS A 218 1.26 18.71 2.06
C LYS A 218 1.35 17.62 1.01
N ILE A 219 2.39 16.79 1.08
CA ILE A 219 2.61 15.62 0.25
C ILE A 219 2.36 14.38 1.08
N ASN A 220 1.47 13.52 0.61
CA ASN A 220 1.18 12.22 1.18
C ASN A 220 1.89 11.15 0.34
N LEU A 221 2.67 10.29 0.97
CA LEU A 221 3.36 9.17 0.33
C LEU A 221 2.67 7.86 0.73
N PHE A 222 2.11 7.16 -0.25
CA PHE A 222 1.48 5.86 -0.05
C PHE A 222 2.41 4.74 -0.49
N ARG A 223 2.17 3.54 0.07
CA ARG A 223 2.87 2.34 -0.38
C ARG A 223 2.42 1.93 -1.79
N LYS A 224 3.28 1.18 -2.47
CA LYS A 224 2.93 0.51 -3.73
C LYS A 224 1.82 -0.53 -3.49
N SER A 225 1.27 -1.03 -4.59
CA SER A 225 0.39 -2.19 -4.56
C SER A 225 1.16 -3.47 -4.22
N PHE A 226 0.55 -4.35 -3.45
CA PHE A 226 1.07 -5.68 -3.12
C PHE A 226 0.16 -6.71 -3.79
N ASP A 227 0.76 -7.66 -4.52
CA ASP A 227 -0.01 -8.68 -5.28
C ASP A 227 -1.09 -8.08 -6.22
N ASN A 228 -0.81 -6.90 -6.80
CA ASN A 228 -1.72 -6.08 -7.62
C ASN A 228 -2.90 -5.44 -6.87
N PHE A 229 -2.95 -5.52 -5.54
CA PHE A 229 -3.95 -4.86 -4.72
C PHE A 229 -3.38 -3.57 -4.09
N PRO A 230 -4.12 -2.45 -4.09
CA PRO A 230 -3.66 -1.21 -3.48
C PRO A 230 -3.48 -1.35 -1.96
N SER A 231 -2.64 -0.50 -1.38
CA SER A 231 -2.53 -0.34 0.07
C SER A 231 -3.35 0.85 0.52
N LEU A 232 -4.23 0.65 1.49
CA LEU A 232 -5.09 1.69 2.06
C LEU A 232 -4.78 1.87 3.54
N THR A 233 -4.74 3.12 3.96
CA THR A 233 -4.59 3.52 5.35
C THR A 233 -5.95 3.57 6.05
N THR A 234 -5.91 3.74 7.37
CA THR A 234 -7.08 3.95 8.23
C THR A 234 -8.03 5.02 7.68
N ASP A 235 -7.49 6.14 7.19
CA ASP A 235 -8.23 7.16 6.44
C ASP A 235 -7.67 7.19 5.02
N PRO A 236 -8.44 6.80 3.99
CA PRO A 236 -7.95 6.65 2.62
C PRO A 236 -7.39 7.94 2.03
N ASN A 237 -7.73 9.10 2.59
CA ASN A 237 -7.23 10.41 2.14
C ASN A 237 -5.95 10.86 2.87
N LYS A 238 -5.52 10.13 3.91
CA LYS A 238 -4.33 10.47 4.71
C LYS A 238 -3.31 9.35 4.65
N ALA A 239 -2.11 9.67 4.22
CA ALA A 239 -1.00 8.72 4.31
C ALA A 239 -0.44 8.64 5.73
N ASN A 240 0.16 7.50 6.05
CA ASN A 240 0.96 7.30 7.27
C ASN A 240 2.30 8.05 7.21
N VAL A 241 2.77 8.36 5.99
CA VAL A 241 3.96 9.15 5.72
C VAL A 241 3.58 10.41 4.95
N TRP A 242 3.78 11.58 5.57
CA TRP A 242 3.47 12.86 4.93
C TRP A 242 4.42 13.97 5.33
N PHE A 243 4.56 14.96 4.46
CA PHE A 243 5.46 16.10 4.61
C PHE A 243 4.79 17.39 4.16
N MET A 244 4.89 18.45 4.95
CA MET A 244 4.49 19.81 4.56
C MET A 244 5.71 20.57 4.06
N VAL A 245 5.67 20.95 2.79
CA VAL A 245 6.77 21.59 2.07
C VAL A 245 6.46 23.06 1.81
N SER A 246 7.43 23.93 2.05
CA SER A 246 7.37 25.37 1.83
C SER A 246 8.07 25.82 0.55
N GLY A 247 7.93 27.11 0.22
CA GLY A 247 8.63 27.75 -0.90
C GLY A 247 10.03 28.27 -0.58
N ALA A 248 10.57 28.00 0.60
CA ALA A 248 11.86 28.52 1.03
C ALA A 248 13.01 28.04 0.11
N ARG A 249 14.03 28.90 -0.07
CA ARG A 249 15.23 28.52 -0.86
C ARG A 249 16.22 27.74 -0.01
N GLU A 250 16.23 28.04 1.27
CA GLU A 250 17.02 27.40 2.32
C GLU A 250 16.46 26.00 2.60
N ARG A 251 17.28 24.96 2.42
CA ARG A 251 16.85 23.56 2.53
C ARG A 251 16.29 23.24 3.92
N GLU A 252 16.86 23.83 4.95
CA GLU A 252 16.47 23.71 6.36
C GLU A 252 15.10 24.34 6.70
N LYS A 253 14.56 25.16 5.79
CA LYS A 253 13.22 25.78 5.93
C LYS A 253 12.19 25.19 4.98
N GLN A 254 12.58 24.21 4.15
CA GLN A 254 11.69 23.60 3.16
C GLN A 254 10.69 22.64 3.80
N VAL A 255 11.07 21.88 4.82
CA VAL A 255 10.17 20.96 5.53
C VAL A 255 9.68 21.64 6.80
N ILE A 256 8.38 21.95 6.84
CA ILE A 256 7.75 22.65 7.99
C ILE A 256 7.20 21.67 9.01
N ALA A 257 6.62 20.58 8.51
CA ALA A 257 6.14 19.50 9.35
C ALA A 257 6.26 18.17 8.59
N ALA A 258 6.46 17.09 9.31
CA ALA A 258 6.42 15.76 8.73
C ALA A 258 5.99 14.73 9.77
N GLU A 259 5.37 13.65 9.30
CA GLU A 259 5.14 12.44 10.07
C GLU A 259 5.57 11.24 9.24
N PHE A 260 6.30 10.32 9.87
CA PHE A 260 6.81 9.12 9.23
C PHE A 260 6.43 7.89 10.04
N HIS A 261 5.21 7.39 9.85
CA HIS A 261 4.70 6.17 10.48
C HIS A 261 4.86 4.96 9.55
N TYR A 262 6.11 4.57 9.29
CA TYR A 262 6.42 3.44 8.40
C TYR A 262 6.82 2.18 9.17
N PHE A 263 6.25 1.04 8.78
CA PHE A 263 6.61 -0.28 9.29
C PHE A 263 6.97 -1.22 8.13
N PRO A 264 8.13 -1.86 8.13
CA PRO A 264 8.55 -2.71 7.02
C PRO A 264 7.62 -3.91 6.81
N VAL A 265 7.51 -4.35 5.56
CA VAL A 265 6.80 -5.57 5.15
C VAL A 265 7.82 -6.49 4.47
N ASP A 266 7.92 -7.73 4.92
CA ASP A 266 8.80 -8.72 4.30
C ASP A 266 8.07 -9.44 3.17
N GLU A 267 8.26 -8.96 1.94
CA GLU A 267 7.66 -9.55 0.74
C GLU A 267 8.17 -10.97 0.42
N SER A 268 9.31 -11.38 0.98
CA SER A 268 9.86 -12.74 0.82
C SER A 268 9.15 -13.75 1.72
N GLN A 269 8.57 -13.28 2.82
CA GLN A 269 7.85 -14.10 3.80
C GLN A 269 6.34 -13.88 3.70
N PHE A 270 5.70 -14.72 2.88
CA PHE A 270 4.25 -14.71 2.73
C PHE A 270 3.62 -16.11 2.84
N SER A 271 2.33 -16.12 3.11
CA SER A 271 1.47 -17.30 3.01
C SER A 271 0.14 -16.92 2.36
N THR A 272 -0.48 -17.86 1.67
CA THR A 272 -1.81 -17.68 1.10
C THR A 272 -2.90 -18.06 2.09
N TYR A 273 -3.96 -17.27 2.12
CA TYR A 273 -5.11 -17.41 3.00
C TYR A 273 -6.41 -17.35 2.20
N PRO A 274 -7.43 -18.16 2.57
CA PRO A 274 -8.73 -18.06 1.95
C PRO A 274 -9.40 -16.74 2.31
N THR A 275 -10.12 -16.17 1.35
CA THR A 275 -10.85 -14.91 1.53
C THR A 275 -12.34 -15.07 1.38
N LYS A 276 -13.06 -14.20 2.09
CA LYS A 276 -14.50 -14.06 2.04
C LYS A 276 -14.95 -13.69 0.63
N THR A 277 -16.15 -14.12 0.27
CA THR A 277 -16.80 -13.62 -0.94
C THR A 277 -17.31 -12.20 -0.73
N SER A 278 -17.64 -11.53 -1.83
CA SER A 278 -18.29 -10.22 -1.82
C SER A 278 -19.61 -10.22 -1.06
N GLU A 279 -20.38 -11.31 -1.14
CA GLU A 279 -21.66 -11.51 -0.44
C GLU A 279 -21.45 -11.60 1.07
N GLU A 280 -20.48 -12.41 1.50
CA GLU A 280 -20.16 -12.58 2.92
C GLU A 280 -19.68 -11.27 3.56
N ALA A 281 -18.82 -10.54 2.84
CA ALA A 281 -18.30 -9.25 3.30
C ALA A 281 -19.39 -8.18 3.30
N TRP A 282 -20.30 -8.19 2.32
CA TRP A 282 -21.44 -7.28 2.28
C TRP A 282 -22.39 -7.53 3.46
N ASP A 283 -22.76 -8.79 3.72
CA ASP A 283 -23.60 -9.17 4.87
C ASP A 283 -22.95 -8.80 6.22
N GLU A 284 -21.63 -8.98 6.34
CA GLU A 284 -20.87 -8.56 7.51
C GLU A 284 -20.97 -7.05 7.72
N LEU A 285 -20.83 -6.26 6.66
CA LEU A 285 -20.93 -4.82 6.73
C LEU A 285 -22.35 -4.34 7.06
N THR A 286 -23.39 -4.88 6.41
CA THR A 286 -24.76 -4.35 6.51
C THR A 286 -25.58 -4.97 7.63
N THR A 287 -25.59 -6.30 7.72
CA THR A 287 -26.53 -7.04 8.59
C THR A 287 -25.95 -7.23 9.98
N LYS A 288 -24.67 -7.60 10.06
CA LYS A 288 -23.99 -7.88 11.34
C LYS A 288 -23.45 -6.61 12.00
N GLY A 289 -23.50 -5.47 11.29
CA GLY A 289 -22.91 -4.21 11.74
C GLY A 289 -21.39 -4.27 11.90
N GLY A 290 -20.74 -5.29 11.33
CA GLY A 290 -19.29 -5.45 11.32
C GLY A 290 -18.62 -4.52 10.30
N GLY A 291 -17.30 -4.68 10.18
CA GLY A 291 -16.47 -3.80 9.38
C GLY A 291 -16.19 -2.44 10.02
N PHE A 292 -15.37 -1.66 9.34
CA PHE A 292 -14.92 -0.34 9.77
C PHE A 292 -15.28 0.70 8.71
N ILE A 293 -15.91 1.80 9.13
CA ILE A 293 -16.28 2.91 8.24
C ILE A 293 -15.11 3.91 8.20
N ALA A 294 -14.20 3.72 7.24
CA ALA A 294 -13.01 4.56 7.10
C ALA A 294 -13.33 6.00 6.72
N ASN A 295 -14.38 6.20 5.91
CA ASN A 295 -14.93 7.51 5.61
C ASN A 295 -16.45 7.39 5.48
N PRO A 296 -17.25 8.03 6.35
CA PRO A 296 -18.72 7.99 6.26
C PRO A 296 -19.26 8.76 5.05
N GLY A 297 -18.40 9.52 4.36
CA GLY A 297 -18.81 10.42 3.27
C GLY A 297 -19.58 11.64 3.78
N GLN A 298 -20.10 12.43 2.84
CA GLN A 298 -20.91 13.63 3.13
C GLN A 298 -22.43 13.36 3.08
N ALA A 299 -22.86 12.10 3.24
CA ALA A 299 -24.26 11.72 3.13
C ALA A 299 -25.12 12.38 4.21
N LYS A 300 -26.30 12.89 3.81
CA LYS A 300 -27.26 13.48 4.76
C LYS A 300 -28.02 12.39 5.51
N SER A 301 -28.51 12.70 6.70
CA SER A 301 -29.34 11.77 7.48
C SER A 301 -30.55 11.29 6.65
N GLY A 302 -30.71 9.97 6.54
CA GLY A 302 -31.77 9.33 5.74
C GLY A 302 -31.42 9.10 4.26
N GLU A 303 -30.24 9.51 3.80
CA GLU A 303 -29.78 9.24 2.44
C GLU A 303 -29.21 7.82 2.32
N THR A 304 -29.54 7.13 1.21
CA THR A 304 -28.95 5.82 0.91
C THR A 304 -27.63 6.02 0.17
N ILE A 305 -26.54 5.55 0.75
CA ILE A 305 -25.23 5.57 0.09
C ILE A 305 -25.15 4.41 -0.88
N LYS A 306 -24.86 4.73 -2.14
CA LYS A 306 -24.68 3.77 -3.21
C LYS A 306 -23.22 3.36 -3.30
N VAL A 307 -22.93 2.11 -3.03
CA VAL A 307 -21.60 1.50 -3.18
C VAL A 307 -21.40 1.14 -4.65
N ARG A 308 -20.36 1.73 -5.25
CA ARG A 308 -20.05 1.64 -6.68
C ARG A 308 -18.95 0.64 -6.98
N ARG A 309 -18.02 0.44 -6.04
CA ARG A 309 -16.84 -0.43 -6.24
C ARG A 309 -16.61 -1.27 -5.02
N ILE A 310 -16.29 -2.54 -5.26
CA ILE A 310 -15.94 -3.51 -4.23
C ILE A 310 -14.71 -4.25 -4.71
N TYR A 311 -13.63 -4.22 -3.93
CA TYR A 311 -12.34 -4.77 -4.34
C TYR A 311 -11.47 -5.16 -3.14
N LEU A 312 -10.39 -5.92 -3.41
CA LEU A 312 -9.39 -6.29 -2.41
C LEU A 312 -8.28 -5.24 -2.33
N ALA A 313 -7.88 -4.90 -1.11
CA ALA A 313 -6.74 -4.02 -0.79
C ALA A 313 -5.97 -4.59 0.40
N TYR A 314 -4.80 -4.03 0.70
CA TYR A 314 -4.10 -4.27 1.97
C TYR A 314 -4.32 -3.11 2.93
N TYR A 315 -4.39 -3.42 4.23
CA TYR A 315 -4.59 -2.42 5.27
C TYR A 315 -3.27 -2.01 5.90
N ASP A 316 -2.91 -0.73 5.79
CA ASP A 316 -1.76 -0.10 6.43
C ASP A 316 -2.22 0.78 7.60
N ALA A 317 -2.28 0.19 8.79
CA ALA A 317 -2.79 0.85 9.99
C ALA A 317 -1.91 2.00 10.50
N GLY A 318 -0.68 2.13 10.02
CA GLY A 318 0.27 3.11 10.55
C GLY A 318 0.74 2.81 11.99
N ILE A 319 0.57 1.57 12.43
CA ILE A 319 1.02 1.05 13.73
C ILE A 319 1.68 -0.33 13.57
N PRO A 320 2.46 -0.80 14.55
CA PRO A 320 3.06 -2.14 14.48
C PRO A 320 1.98 -3.22 14.38
N MET A 321 2.13 -4.11 13.40
CA MET A 321 1.31 -5.31 13.23
C MET A 321 2.22 -6.52 13.01
N GLU A 322 1.71 -7.73 13.25
CA GLU A 322 2.46 -8.97 12.99
C GLU A 322 2.40 -9.37 11.51
N PHE A 323 1.31 -9.00 10.84
CA PHE A 323 1.03 -9.37 9.46
C PHE A 323 0.41 -8.20 8.71
N PHE A 324 0.82 -8.05 7.46
CA PHE A 324 0.19 -7.15 6.50
C PHE A 324 -0.96 -7.90 5.82
N GLN A 325 -2.18 -7.56 6.19
CA GLN A 325 -3.38 -8.36 5.89
C GLN A 325 -4.29 -7.69 4.86
N PRO A 326 -4.99 -8.50 4.04
CA PRO A 326 -5.94 -7.99 3.06
C PRO A 326 -7.29 -7.61 3.70
N ILE A 327 -7.93 -6.62 3.09
CA ILE A 327 -9.28 -6.13 3.38
C ILE A 327 -10.11 -6.09 2.10
N ILE A 328 -11.42 -6.23 2.25
CA ILE A 328 -12.40 -5.93 1.22
C ILE A 328 -12.88 -4.50 1.44
N VAL A 329 -12.81 -3.71 0.38
CA VAL A 329 -13.10 -2.27 0.38
C VAL A 329 -14.40 -2.03 -0.34
N PHE A 330 -15.27 -1.22 0.25
CA PHE A 330 -16.52 -0.74 -0.33
C PHE A 330 -16.38 0.77 -0.54
N GLU A 331 -16.30 1.21 -1.79
CA GLU A 331 -16.31 2.63 -2.16
C GLU A 331 -17.67 3.01 -2.72
N GLY A 332 -18.23 4.10 -2.21
CA GLY A 332 -19.53 4.62 -2.63
C GLY A 332 -19.53 6.10 -2.94
N ASP A 333 -20.72 6.58 -3.27
CA ASP A 333 -20.99 7.99 -3.54
C ASP A 333 -20.62 8.88 -2.34
N ASN A 334 -20.42 10.17 -2.57
CA ASN A 334 -20.08 11.17 -1.55
C ASN A 334 -18.79 10.88 -0.75
N GLY A 335 -17.86 10.08 -1.34
CA GLY A 335 -16.58 9.74 -0.73
C GLY A 335 -16.66 8.65 0.36
N PHE A 336 -17.77 7.90 0.41
CA PHE A 336 -17.93 6.82 1.38
C PHE A 336 -16.91 5.71 1.13
N VAL A 337 -16.25 5.26 2.20
CA VAL A 337 -15.31 4.14 2.19
C VAL A 337 -15.49 3.30 3.45
N ALA A 338 -15.66 1.99 3.28
CA ALA A 338 -15.70 1.03 4.38
C ALA A 338 -14.80 -0.19 4.11
N TYR A 339 -14.25 -0.76 5.18
CA TYR A 339 -13.33 -1.89 5.16
C TYR A 339 -13.90 -3.07 5.93
N VAL A 340 -13.70 -4.28 5.40
CA VAL A 340 -14.00 -5.54 6.08
C VAL A 340 -12.76 -6.44 6.00
N PRO A 341 -12.37 -7.17 7.06
CA PRO A 341 -11.25 -8.12 6.97
C PRO A 341 -11.54 -9.17 5.90
N ALA A 342 -10.62 -9.34 4.95
CA ALA A 342 -10.86 -10.24 3.81
C ALA A 342 -10.69 -11.71 4.19
N VAL A 343 -9.81 -12.04 5.13
CA VAL A 343 -9.53 -13.43 5.54
C VAL A 343 -10.77 -14.04 6.21
N THR A 344 -11.08 -15.30 5.87
CA THR A 344 -12.23 -16.01 6.44
C THR A 344 -12.10 -16.19 7.96
N ASN A 345 -13.24 -16.28 8.65
CA ASN A 345 -13.29 -16.30 10.11
C ASN A 345 -12.55 -17.48 10.76
N ASP A 346 -12.41 -18.60 10.04
CA ASP A 346 -11.66 -19.77 10.51
C ASP A 346 -10.18 -19.44 10.79
N TYR A 347 -9.64 -18.47 10.04
CA TYR A 347 -8.24 -18.06 10.10
C TYR A 347 -8.04 -16.61 10.58
N TYR A 348 -9.10 -15.95 11.07
CA TYR A 348 -9.07 -14.55 11.48
C TYR A 348 -9.49 -14.35 12.93
N GLY A 349 -8.74 -13.52 13.65
CA GLY A 349 -9.04 -13.08 15.00
C GLY A 349 -8.58 -14.03 16.10
N GLN A 350 -7.26 -14.18 16.22
CA GLN A 350 -6.61 -14.69 17.44
C GLN A 350 -6.59 -13.64 18.55
#